data_AF-A0A2E5S470-F1
#
_entry.id   AF-A0A2E5S470-F1
#
_cell.length_a   1.000
_cell.length_b   1.000
_cell.length_c   1.000
_cell.angle_alpha   90.00
_cell.angle_beta   90.00
_cell.angle_gamma   90.00
#
_symmetry.space_group_name_H-M   'P 1'
#
loop_
_entity.id
_entity.type
_entity.pdbx_description
1 polymer ?
#
loop_
_entity_poly.entity_id
_entity_poly.type
_entity_poly.pdbx_seq_one_letter_code
_entity_poly.pdbx_strand_id
1 'polypeptide(L)'
;MLSAFWILRAEERENQVRMNTICGADERKQDDGIPVARVYFNERQEALCTAWIAPNGWMVTAGHCTSGYYRFDEVQFQVPSSKCDGTIQNPDASFRFAVDRSSIQHRVDLPTTQDWAIFRIHPDSEMPDEFKNGAFFRISNVKIPKDANRNLKNTGFGVELRSFEGCKNRNRTMQTSEAKAYNSPGYLIHFADTHMGSSGSPLYQDRQGDLFAYGTHRGGGCPNIATSVLNPGFLKALSQAWGKPTVFVDWKGSLSGEATGGIEAPFRALQPALDQVKRDQEISIAPGRYNVKDLRIPDRPFRIRAPFGSISIQQNSGEHQ
;
A
#
# COMPACT_ATOMS: atom_id res chain seq x y z
N MET A 1 -10.31 -39.81 -28.50
CA MET A 1 -10.56 -39.16 -27.20
C MET A 1 -9.46 -39.47 -26.17
N LEU A 2 -8.19 -39.50 -26.59
CA LEU A 2 -7.04 -39.88 -25.74
C LEU A 2 -5.80 -38.96 -25.92
N SER A 3 -5.82 -38.01 -26.87
CA SER A 3 -4.70 -37.07 -27.08
C SER A 3 -4.86 -35.72 -26.36
N ALA A 4 -6.06 -35.35 -25.92
CA ALA A 4 -6.31 -34.09 -25.21
C ALA A 4 -5.82 -34.10 -23.74
N PHE A 5 -5.71 -35.29 -23.13
CA PHE A 5 -5.26 -35.44 -21.73
C PHE A 5 -3.74 -35.34 -21.55
N TRP A 6 -2.96 -35.54 -22.63
CA TRP A 6 -1.50 -35.43 -22.60
C TRP A 6 -1.00 -33.99 -22.82
N ILE A 7 -1.76 -33.16 -23.53
CA ILE A 7 -1.39 -31.77 -23.82
C ILE A 7 -1.57 -30.89 -22.57
N LEU A 8 -2.64 -31.09 -21.78
CA LEU A 8 -2.85 -30.36 -20.51
C LEU A 8 -1.83 -30.72 -19.41
N ARG A 9 -1.29 -31.94 -19.40
CA ARG A 9 -0.22 -32.33 -18.46
C ARG A 9 1.17 -31.87 -18.90
N ALA A 10 1.36 -31.53 -20.15
CA ALA A 10 2.62 -30.99 -20.67
C ALA A 10 2.73 -29.48 -20.40
N GLU A 11 1.64 -28.71 -20.52
CA GLU A 11 1.61 -27.28 -20.12
C GLU A 11 1.83 -27.07 -18.60
N GLU A 12 1.36 -27.99 -17.75
CA GLU A 12 1.67 -27.97 -16.31
C GLU A 12 3.11 -28.37 -15.99
N ARG A 13 3.83 -29.05 -16.90
CA ARG A 13 5.22 -29.47 -16.70
C ARG A 13 6.24 -28.58 -17.42
N GLU A 14 5.88 -27.83 -18.45
CA GLU A 14 6.75 -26.82 -19.08
C GLU A 14 6.72 -25.46 -18.36
N ASN A 15 5.69 -25.16 -17.54
CA ASN A 15 5.72 -24.06 -16.56
C ASN A 15 6.58 -24.35 -15.32
N GLN A 16 7.34 -25.46 -15.34
CA GLN A 16 8.28 -25.85 -14.30
C GLN A 16 9.66 -25.16 -14.45
N VAL A 17 9.79 -24.15 -15.32
CA VAL A 17 10.66 -23.00 -15.03
C VAL A 17 9.96 -22.23 -13.92
N ARG A 18 10.14 -22.71 -12.67
CA ARG A 18 9.64 -22.04 -11.49
C ARG A 18 10.18 -20.61 -11.50
N MET A 19 9.37 -19.64 -11.91
CA MET A 19 9.39 -18.32 -11.30
C MET A 19 9.04 -18.56 -9.83
N ASN A 20 10.03 -19.02 -9.05
CA ASN A 20 9.90 -19.29 -7.64
C ASN A 20 9.68 -17.92 -6.96
N THR A 21 8.43 -17.48 -6.89
CA THR A 21 8.04 -16.28 -6.16
C THR A 21 8.18 -16.50 -4.65
N ILE A 22 8.21 -17.77 -4.23
CA ILE A 22 8.66 -18.26 -2.92
C ILE A 22 10.18 -18.43 -2.92
N CYS A 23 10.83 -17.79 -1.96
CA CYS A 23 12.27 -17.73 -1.77
C CYS A 23 12.77 -18.85 -0.86
N GLY A 24 12.48 -20.11 -1.21
CA GLY A 24 12.88 -21.29 -0.43
C GLY A 24 11.67 -22.04 0.13
N ALA A 25 11.65 -22.25 1.44
CA ALA A 25 10.45 -22.73 2.12
C ALA A 25 9.40 -21.61 2.16
N ASP A 26 8.12 -21.95 2.10
CA ASP A 26 7.06 -20.96 2.25
C ASP A 26 6.90 -20.55 3.72
N GLU A 27 7.45 -19.39 4.07
CA GLU A 27 7.45 -18.84 5.43
C GLU A 27 6.33 -17.82 5.64
N ARG A 28 5.40 -17.67 4.67
CA ARG A 28 4.24 -16.80 4.82
C ARG A 28 3.40 -17.22 6.02
N LYS A 29 3.04 -16.26 6.86
CA LYS A 29 2.16 -16.44 8.03
C LYS A 29 0.83 -15.76 7.76
N GLN A 30 -0.25 -16.32 8.30
CA GLN A 30 -1.56 -15.66 8.28
C GLN A 30 -1.44 -14.32 8.99
N ASP A 31 -2.10 -13.30 8.44
CA ASP A 31 -2.22 -11.97 9.00
C ASP A 31 -3.70 -11.56 8.99
N ASP A 32 -4.05 -10.57 9.79
CA ASP A 32 -5.38 -9.95 9.89
C ASP A 32 -5.31 -8.42 9.95
N GLY A 33 -4.09 -7.86 9.83
CA GLY A 33 -3.79 -6.45 10.02
C GLY A 33 -4.25 -5.52 8.89
N ILE A 34 -4.92 -4.46 9.27
CA ILE A 34 -5.02 -3.23 8.48
C ILE A 34 -3.63 -2.57 8.33
N PRO A 35 -3.37 -1.73 7.32
CA PRO A 35 -4.30 -1.19 6.32
C PRO A 35 -4.03 -1.75 4.91
N VAL A 36 -4.03 -3.08 4.79
CA VAL A 36 -3.85 -3.82 3.54
C VAL A 36 -5.19 -4.41 3.08
N ALA A 37 -5.51 -4.30 1.79
CA ALA A 37 -6.77 -4.72 1.18
C ALA A 37 -6.56 -5.74 0.06
N ARG A 38 -7.53 -6.63 -0.12
CA ARG A 38 -7.62 -7.51 -1.28
C ARG A 38 -8.29 -6.77 -2.43
N VAL A 39 -7.66 -6.75 -3.58
CA VAL A 39 -8.24 -6.19 -4.81
C VAL A 39 -9.06 -7.27 -5.49
N TYR A 40 -10.36 -7.04 -5.60
CA TYR A 40 -11.37 -8.00 -6.03
C TYR A 40 -12.04 -7.57 -7.35
N PHE A 41 -12.35 -8.57 -8.16
CA PHE A 41 -12.92 -8.41 -9.50
C PHE A 41 -14.29 -9.09 -9.51
N ASN A 42 -15.37 -8.34 -9.32
CA ASN A 42 -16.70 -8.92 -9.13
C ASN A 42 -17.16 -9.75 -10.34
N GLU A 43 -16.93 -9.26 -11.57
CA GLU A 43 -17.32 -9.96 -12.80
C GLU A 43 -16.69 -11.35 -12.92
N ARG A 44 -15.49 -11.55 -12.35
CA ARG A 44 -14.76 -12.83 -12.38
C ARG A 44 -14.85 -13.60 -11.08
N GLN A 45 -15.44 -12.98 -10.05
CA GLN A 45 -15.44 -13.48 -8.67
C GLN A 45 -14.03 -13.86 -8.20
N GLU A 46 -13.03 -13.05 -8.57
CA GLU A 46 -11.62 -13.38 -8.38
C GLU A 46 -10.89 -12.27 -7.62
N ALA A 47 -10.02 -12.67 -6.69
CA ALA A 47 -9.03 -11.79 -6.08
C ALA A 47 -7.71 -11.91 -6.82
N LEU A 48 -7.15 -10.83 -7.37
CA LEU A 48 -5.93 -10.91 -8.20
C LEU A 48 -4.74 -10.12 -7.65
N CYS A 49 -5.00 -9.10 -6.85
CA CYS A 49 -3.97 -8.20 -6.35
C CYS A 49 -4.23 -7.80 -4.90
N THR A 50 -3.29 -7.04 -4.36
CA THR A 50 -3.28 -6.43 -3.05
C THR A 50 -3.21 -4.91 -3.22
N ALA A 51 -3.84 -4.18 -2.30
CA ALA A 51 -3.71 -2.73 -2.20
C ALA A 51 -3.44 -2.32 -0.75
N TRP A 52 -3.02 -1.08 -0.54
CA TRP A 52 -2.77 -0.53 0.80
C TRP A 52 -3.06 0.96 0.85
N ILE A 53 -3.27 1.50 2.05
CA ILE A 53 -3.66 2.89 2.26
C ILE A 53 -2.44 3.79 2.45
N ALA A 54 -2.30 4.82 1.61
CA ALA A 54 -1.28 5.86 1.72
C ALA A 54 -1.71 7.01 2.65
N PRO A 55 -0.78 7.88 3.11
CA PRO A 55 -1.07 8.93 4.11
C PRO A 55 -2.09 9.98 3.67
N ASN A 56 -2.37 10.07 2.38
CA ASN A 56 -3.20 11.10 1.77
C ASN A 56 -4.66 10.68 1.53
N GLY A 57 -5.10 9.49 1.96
CA GLY A 57 -6.44 8.98 1.67
C GLY A 57 -6.51 7.92 0.58
N TRP A 58 -5.47 7.85 -0.25
CA TRP A 58 -5.53 7.08 -1.49
C TRP A 58 -5.05 5.65 -1.28
N MET A 59 -5.64 4.74 -2.04
CA MET A 59 -5.17 3.37 -2.16
C MET A 59 -3.99 3.30 -3.12
N VAL A 60 -3.07 2.39 -2.86
CA VAL A 60 -1.93 2.06 -3.73
C VAL A 60 -2.00 0.59 -4.09
N THR A 61 -1.71 0.25 -5.34
CA THR A 61 -1.47 -1.12 -5.82
C THR A 61 -0.40 -1.12 -6.92
N ALA A 62 -0.14 -2.27 -7.54
CA ALA A 62 0.71 -2.34 -8.73
C ALA A 62 -0.06 -1.86 -9.96
N GLY A 63 0.60 -1.14 -10.87
CA GLY A 63 -0.02 -0.59 -12.06
C GLY A 63 -0.63 -1.67 -12.96
N HIS A 64 0.03 -2.83 -13.09
CA HIS A 64 -0.46 -3.92 -13.93
C HIS A 64 -1.82 -4.46 -13.44
N CYS A 65 -2.12 -4.32 -12.15
CA CYS A 65 -3.42 -4.70 -11.58
C CYS A 65 -4.56 -3.83 -12.14
N THR A 66 -4.27 -2.60 -12.58
CA THR A 66 -5.24 -1.66 -13.18
C THR A 66 -5.26 -1.68 -14.70
N SER A 67 -4.36 -2.42 -15.35
CA SER A 67 -4.14 -2.34 -16.79
C SER A 67 -4.76 -3.51 -17.56
N GLY A 68 -5.08 -3.30 -18.84
CA GLY A 68 -5.56 -4.36 -19.74
C GLY A 68 -6.98 -4.85 -19.41
N TYR A 69 -7.16 -6.17 -19.40
CA TYR A 69 -8.46 -6.81 -19.12
C TYR A 69 -8.85 -6.82 -17.63
N TYR A 70 -7.96 -6.33 -16.75
CA TYR A 70 -8.18 -6.30 -15.32
C TYR A 70 -8.89 -5.01 -14.93
N ARG A 71 -10.22 -5.10 -14.76
CA ARG A 71 -11.05 -4.02 -14.22
C ARG A 71 -11.51 -4.38 -12.80
N PHE A 72 -10.68 -4.15 -11.79
CA PHE A 72 -11.19 -4.28 -10.43
C PHE A 72 -12.17 -3.14 -10.14
N ASP A 73 -13.17 -3.48 -9.36
CA ASP A 73 -14.27 -2.61 -8.94
C ASP A 73 -14.41 -2.58 -7.43
N GLU A 74 -13.72 -3.44 -6.71
CA GLU A 74 -13.86 -3.55 -5.27
C GLU A 74 -12.52 -3.76 -4.58
N VAL A 75 -12.35 -3.14 -3.42
CA VAL A 75 -11.34 -3.52 -2.43
C VAL A 75 -12.01 -4.06 -1.18
N GLN A 76 -11.38 -5.06 -0.59
CA GLN A 76 -11.92 -5.82 0.53
C GLN A 76 -10.94 -5.84 1.69
N PHE A 77 -11.42 -5.46 2.87
CA PHE A 77 -10.67 -5.54 4.13
C PHE A 77 -11.25 -6.67 5.00
N GLN A 78 -10.56 -7.01 6.10
CA GLN A 78 -11.00 -8.06 7.05
C GLN A 78 -11.43 -9.37 6.35
N VAL A 79 -10.68 -9.77 5.33
CA VAL A 79 -11.01 -10.94 4.51
C VAL A 79 -10.91 -12.21 5.36
N PRO A 80 -12.00 -13.01 5.48
CA PRO A 80 -11.99 -14.23 6.28
C PRO A 80 -11.13 -15.32 5.63
N SER A 81 -10.75 -16.32 6.44
CA SER A 81 -10.05 -17.51 5.97
C SER A 81 -10.78 -18.16 4.81
N SER A 82 -10.06 -18.71 3.83
CA SER A 82 -10.67 -19.55 2.79
C SER A 82 -11.12 -20.90 3.36
N LYS A 83 -11.96 -21.62 2.62
CA LYS A 83 -12.31 -23.01 2.97
C LYS A 83 -11.11 -23.93 2.77
N CYS A 84 -11.15 -25.14 3.34
CA CYS A 84 -10.04 -26.09 3.21
C CYS A 84 -9.76 -26.54 1.77
N ASP A 85 -10.74 -26.48 0.87
CA ASP A 85 -10.56 -26.74 -0.56
C ASP A 85 -9.91 -25.57 -1.33
N GLY A 86 -9.64 -24.45 -0.64
CA GLY A 86 -9.09 -23.22 -1.21
C GLY A 86 -10.16 -22.25 -1.73
N THR A 87 -11.44 -22.56 -1.60
CA THR A 87 -12.52 -21.64 -1.99
C THR A 87 -12.41 -20.35 -1.18
N ILE A 88 -12.27 -19.23 -1.89
CA ILE A 88 -12.18 -17.91 -1.28
C ILE A 88 -13.50 -17.53 -0.62
N GLN A 89 -13.41 -16.78 0.48
CA GLN A 89 -14.56 -16.18 1.15
C GLN A 89 -14.46 -14.67 1.05
N ASN A 90 -15.61 -13.99 0.91
CA ASN A 90 -15.69 -12.53 0.92
C ASN A 90 -15.99 -12.06 2.36
N PRO A 91 -15.48 -10.88 2.75
CA PRO A 91 -15.85 -10.30 4.04
C PRO A 91 -17.29 -9.74 4.01
N ASP A 92 -17.77 -9.31 5.17
CA ASP A 92 -19.02 -8.55 5.28
C ASP A 92 -19.03 -7.32 4.39
N ALA A 93 -20.22 -6.91 3.95
CA ALA A 93 -20.40 -5.78 3.05
C ALA A 93 -19.83 -4.46 3.59
N SER A 94 -19.78 -4.27 4.91
CA SER A 94 -19.16 -3.12 5.57
C SER A 94 -17.65 -3.00 5.37
N PHE A 95 -16.99 -4.08 4.92
CA PHE A 95 -15.55 -4.12 4.63
C PHE A 95 -15.26 -4.17 3.13
N ARG A 96 -16.25 -3.90 2.29
CA ARG A 96 -16.16 -3.97 0.82
C ARG A 96 -16.45 -2.59 0.24
N PHE A 97 -15.49 -2.04 -0.48
CA PHE A 97 -15.57 -0.67 -0.98
C PHE A 97 -15.43 -0.63 -2.49
N ALA A 98 -16.37 0.07 -3.14
CA ALA A 98 -16.32 0.28 -4.57
C ALA A 98 -15.13 1.18 -4.94
N VAL A 99 -14.44 0.84 -6.02
CA VAL A 99 -13.33 1.65 -6.55
C VAL A 99 -13.87 2.75 -7.45
N ASP A 100 -13.43 3.99 -7.19
CA ASP A 100 -13.64 5.10 -8.10
C ASP A 100 -12.69 4.95 -9.29
N ARG A 101 -13.16 4.24 -10.32
CA ARG A 101 -12.37 3.97 -11.52
C ARG A 101 -11.91 5.25 -12.24
N SER A 102 -12.62 6.36 -12.10
CA SER A 102 -12.24 7.64 -12.71
C SER A 102 -11.03 8.29 -12.05
N SER A 103 -10.74 7.90 -10.80
CA SER A 103 -9.59 8.39 -10.04
C SER A 103 -8.29 7.65 -10.31
N ILE A 104 -8.33 6.51 -11.01
CA ILE A 104 -7.15 5.66 -11.20
C ILE A 104 -6.06 6.42 -11.95
N GLN A 105 -4.93 6.63 -11.29
CA GLN A 105 -3.69 7.09 -11.91
C GLN A 105 -2.69 5.94 -11.83
N HIS A 106 -2.12 5.53 -12.95
CA HIS A 106 -1.20 4.40 -12.97
C HIS A 106 -0.05 4.60 -13.96
N ARG A 107 0.99 3.80 -13.75
CA ARG A 107 2.11 3.66 -14.68
C ARG A 107 2.49 2.18 -14.72
N VAL A 108 2.56 1.65 -15.93
CA VAL A 108 3.08 0.30 -16.20
C VAL A 108 4.18 0.42 -17.25
N ASP A 109 5.41 0.29 -16.78
CA ASP A 109 6.63 0.25 -17.58
C ASP A 109 7.58 -0.75 -16.91
N LEU A 110 7.28 -2.01 -17.22
CA LEU A 110 7.91 -3.19 -16.65
C LEU A 110 9.44 -3.20 -16.81
N PRO A 111 10.03 -2.79 -17.96
CA PRO A 111 11.48 -2.66 -18.13
C PRO A 111 12.13 -1.61 -17.24
N THR A 112 11.46 -0.48 -16.97
CA THR A 112 11.99 0.58 -16.11
C THR A 112 11.57 0.43 -14.65
N THR A 113 10.98 -0.72 -14.29
CA THR A 113 10.50 -1.04 -12.94
C THR A 113 9.47 -0.06 -12.38
N GLN A 114 8.78 0.67 -13.26
CA GLN A 114 7.67 1.53 -12.87
C GLN A 114 6.38 0.74 -12.98
N ASP A 115 5.87 0.30 -11.85
CA ASP A 115 4.63 -0.45 -11.81
C ASP A 115 3.87 -0.08 -10.54
N TRP A 116 3.03 0.93 -10.67
CA TRP A 116 2.27 1.48 -9.57
C TRP A 116 0.94 2.03 -10.07
N ALA A 117 -0.06 1.97 -9.20
CA ALA A 117 -1.32 2.67 -9.38
C ALA A 117 -1.75 3.27 -8.04
N ILE A 118 -2.40 4.42 -8.11
CA ILE A 118 -3.13 5.02 -7.01
C ILE A 118 -4.58 5.24 -7.42
N PHE A 119 -5.50 5.08 -6.48
CA PHE A 119 -6.93 5.23 -6.73
C PHE A 119 -7.68 5.57 -5.44
N ARG A 120 -8.90 6.07 -5.60
CA ARG A 120 -9.85 6.30 -4.51
C ARG A 120 -10.85 5.16 -4.46
N ILE A 121 -11.40 4.99 -3.27
CA ILE A 121 -12.58 4.17 -3.02
C ILE A 121 -13.75 5.09 -2.70
N HIS A 122 -14.95 4.70 -3.07
CA HIS A 122 -16.17 5.36 -2.65
C HIS A 122 -16.51 4.87 -1.24
N PRO A 123 -16.45 5.73 -0.21
CA PRO A 123 -16.99 5.40 1.10
C PRO A 123 -18.51 5.58 1.01
N ASP A 124 -19.18 4.79 0.18
CA ASP A 124 -20.65 4.72 0.17
C ASP A 124 -21.15 4.12 1.51
N SER A 125 -20.26 3.44 2.24
CA SER A 125 -20.38 3.06 3.64
C SER A 125 -19.35 3.80 4.50
N GLU A 126 -19.68 4.00 5.78
CA GLU A 126 -18.74 4.49 6.78
C GLU A 126 -17.52 3.56 6.84
N MET A 127 -16.31 4.12 6.71
CA MET A 127 -15.07 3.34 6.83
C MET A 127 -15.02 2.70 8.23
N PRO A 128 -14.60 1.43 8.38
CA PRO A 128 -14.48 0.77 9.68
C PRO A 128 -13.69 1.59 10.69
N ASP A 129 -13.99 1.40 11.98
CA ASP A 129 -13.39 2.18 13.07
C ASP A 129 -11.86 2.11 13.07
N GLU A 130 -11.30 0.99 12.65
CA GLU A 130 -9.87 0.80 12.36
C GLU A 130 -9.28 1.86 11.41
N PHE A 131 -10.00 2.22 10.36
CA PHE A 131 -9.62 3.26 9.42
C PHE A 131 -9.91 4.65 9.99
N LYS A 132 -10.97 4.81 10.79
CA LYS A 132 -11.22 6.05 11.56
C LYS A 132 -10.13 6.29 12.61
N ASN A 133 -9.48 5.25 13.10
CA ASN A 133 -8.38 5.34 14.04
C ASN A 133 -7.03 5.60 13.35
N GLY A 134 -7.02 5.75 12.02
CA GLY A 134 -5.87 6.29 11.30
C GLY A 134 -4.81 5.26 10.92
N ALA A 135 -5.20 4.01 10.64
CA ALA A 135 -4.26 3.04 10.07
C ALA A 135 -3.95 3.34 8.60
N PHE A 136 -2.71 3.75 8.32
CA PHE A 136 -2.17 3.95 6.97
C PHE A 136 -0.66 3.67 6.96
N PHE A 137 -0.07 3.52 5.77
CA PHE A 137 1.38 3.43 5.62
C PHE A 137 1.98 4.82 5.36
N ARG A 138 2.90 5.24 6.21
CA ARG A 138 3.79 6.39 5.96
C ARG A 138 4.75 6.08 4.83
N ILE A 139 5.14 7.10 4.06
CA ILE A 139 6.13 6.94 3.00
C ILE A 139 7.52 7.06 3.61
N SER A 140 8.33 6.00 3.50
CA SER A 140 9.72 6.02 3.93
C SER A 140 10.56 6.91 3.03
N ASN A 141 11.33 7.84 3.61
CA ASN A 141 12.37 8.58 2.91
C ASN A 141 13.77 7.94 3.02
N VAL A 142 13.86 6.74 3.58
CA VAL A 142 15.13 6.04 3.79
C VAL A 142 15.38 5.03 2.68
N LYS A 143 16.58 5.08 2.10
CA LYS A 143 17.09 4.00 1.25
C LYS A 143 17.74 2.93 2.13
N ILE A 144 17.56 1.67 1.75
CA ILE A 144 18.16 0.50 2.38
C ILE A 144 19.37 0.06 1.54
N PRO A 145 20.60 0.22 2.04
CA PRO A 145 21.80 -0.31 1.38
C PRO A 145 21.77 -1.83 1.23
N LYS A 146 22.47 -2.38 0.23
CA LYS A 146 22.51 -3.82 -0.04
C LYS A 146 23.15 -4.64 1.09
N ASP A 147 24.14 -4.05 1.74
CA ASP A 147 24.88 -4.60 2.87
C ASP A 147 24.14 -4.43 4.21
N ALA A 148 23.07 -3.63 4.25
CA ALA A 148 22.28 -3.49 5.46
C ALA A 148 21.59 -4.81 5.85
N ASN A 149 21.64 -5.14 7.13
CA ASN A 149 20.84 -6.23 7.71
C ASN A 149 19.44 -5.71 8.06
N ARG A 150 18.65 -5.35 7.04
CA ARG A 150 17.28 -4.86 7.22
C ARG A 150 16.30 -5.76 6.47
N ASN A 151 15.35 -6.27 7.23
CA ASN A 151 14.21 -6.97 6.68
C ASN A 151 13.03 -6.01 6.51
N LEU A 152 12.23 -6.26 5.47
CA LEU A 152 10.93 -5.65 5.27
C LEU A 152 9.87 -6.74 5.27
N LYS A 153 8.71 -6.40 5.81
CA LYS A 153 7.49 -7.20 5.70
C LYS A 153 6.86 -6.95 4.34
N ASN A 154 6.30 -8.01 3.77
CA ASN A 154 5.47 -7.99 2.59
C ASN A 154 4.14 -8.67 2.92
N THR A 155 3.06 -7.89 2.94
CA THR A 155 1.72 -8.36 3.34
C THR A 155 0.76 -8.30 2.17
N GLY A 156 0.05 -9.39 1.88
CA GLY A 156 -0.91 -9.42 0.77
C GLY A 156 -1.74 -10.69 0.66
N PHE A 157 -2.40 -10.84 -0.48
CA PHE A 157 -3.44 -11.84 -0.72
C PHE A 157 -3.02 -12.86 -1.78
N GLY A 158 -1.80 -13.39 -1.63
CA GLY A 158 -1.24 -14.42 -2.49
C GLY A 158 -2.07 -15.72 -2.49
N VAL A 159 -1.98 -16.50 -3.57
CA VAL A 159 -2.56 -17.84 -3.59
C VAL A 159 -1.76 -18.82 -2.74
N GLU A 160 -2.47 -19.83 -2.26
CA GLU A 160 -1.92 -21.09 -1.78
C GLU A 160 -2.17 -22.13 -2.88
N LEU A 161 -1.13 -22.46 -3.66
CA LEU A 161 -1.23 -23.36 -4.80
C LEU A 161 -1.86 -24.70 -4.48
N ARG A 162 -2.47 -25.33 -5.50
CA ARG A 162 -3.10 -26.64 -5.35
C ARG A 162 -2.14 -27.75 -4.92
N SER A 163 -0.85 -27.59 -5.21
CA SER A 163 0.23 -28.50 -4.86
C SER A 163 0.62 -28.49 -3.39
N PHE A 164 0.13 -27.54 -2.58
CA PHE A 164 0.29 -27.63 -1.13
C PHE A 164 -0.64 -28.74 -0.60
N GLU A 165 -0.06 -29.72 0.09
CA GLU A 165 -0.80 -30.75 0.82
C GLU A 165 -1.48 -30.12 2.05
N GLY A 166 -2.70 -30.57 2.37
CA GLY A 166 -3.45 -30.09 3.54
C GLY A 166 -4.55 -29.06 3.23
N CYS A 167 -5.12 -28.49 4.30
CA CYS A 167 -6.20 -27.51 4.24
C CYS A 167 -5.66 -26.15 3.73
N LYS A 168 -6.27 -25.60 2.68
CA LYS A 168 -5.86 -24.35 2.02
C LYS A 168 -6.63 -23.14 2.56
N ASN A 169 -6.71 -23.02 3.88
CA ASN A 169 -7.47 -21.97 4.54
C ASN A 169 -6.81 -20.59 4.51
N ARG A 170 -5.65 -20.46 3.85
CA ARG A 170 -4.96 -19.18 3.64
C ARG A 170 -4.99 -18.70 2.18
N ASN A 171 -5.66 -19.42 1.28
CA ASN A 171 -5.71 -19.04 -0.14
C ASN A 171 -6.42 -17.68 -0.34
N ARG A 172 -5.70 -16.69 -0.88
CA ARG A 172 -6.22 -15.32 -1.09
C ARG A 172 -6.76 -14.67 0.19
N THR A 173 -6.21 -15.07 1.34
CA THR A 173 -6.38 -14.40 2.64
C THR A 173 -5.14 -13.54 2.89
N MET A 174 -5.17 -12.69 3.91
CA MET A 174 -4.02 -11.87 4.20
C MET A 174 -2.88 -12.72 4.76
N GLN A 175 -1.70 -12.55 4.19
CA GLN A 175 -0.50 -13.29 4.52
C GLN A 175 0.69 -12.34 4.54
N THR A 176 1.62 -12.56 5.47
CA THR A 176 2.85 -11.78 5.60
C THR A 176 4.07 -12.67 5.54
N SER A 177 5.06 -12.25 4.74
CA SER A 177 6.42 -12.76 4.76
C SER A 177 7.38 -11.62 5.08
N GLU A 178 8.46 -11.91 5.80
CA GLU A 178 9.47 -10.93 6.17
C GLU A 178 10.84 -11.42 5.70
N ALA A 179 11.54 -10.59 4.93
CA ALA A 179 12.85 -10.95 4.43
C ALA A 179 13.69 -9.72 4.10
N LYS A 180 14.97 -9.97 3.83
CA LYS A 180 15.90 -8.93 3.41
C LYS A 180 15.38 -8.18 2.19
N ALA A 181 15.55 -6.87 2.20
CA ALA A 181 15.29 -6.02 1.04
C ALA A 181 16.35 -4.93 0.94
N TYR A 182 16.58 -4.42 -0.26
CA TYR A 182 17.48 -3.29 -0.49
C TYR A 182 17.07 -2.50 -1.73
N ASN A 183 17.47 -1.23 -1.76
CA ASN A 183 17.21 -0.36 -2.90
C ASN A 183 18.19 -0.62 -4.04
N SER A 184 17.66 -0.58 -5.25
CA SER A 184 18.38 -0.40 -6.51
C SER A 184 17.93 0.94 -7.12
N PRO A 185 18.64 1.54 -8.09
CA PRO A 185 18.17 2.76 -8.73
C PRO A 185 16.76 2.61 -9.34
N GLY A 186 15.76 3.22 -8.70
CA GLY A 186 14.36 3.25 -9.15
C GLY A 186 13.42 2.20 -8.54
N TYR A 187 13.93 1.15 -7.90
CA TYR A 187 13.15 0.01 -7.39
C TYR A 187 13.76 -0.62 -6.13
N LEU A 188 13.07 -1.61 -5.54
CA LEU A 188 13.60 -2.46 -4.49
C LEU A 188 13.71 -3.90 -4.95
N ILE A 189 14.75 -4.56 -4.44
CA ILE A 189 14.94 -6.00 -4.52
C ILE A 189 14.62 -6.56 -3.14
N HIS A 190 13.82 -7.62 -3.08
CA HIS A 190 13.48 -8.28 -1.82
C HIS A 190 13.41 -9.80 -1.95
N PHE A 191 13.56 -10.50 -0.84
CA PHE A 191 13.51 -11.96 -0.78
C PHE A 191 12.29 -12.49 -0.02
N ALA A 192 11.27 -11.63 0.17
CA ALA A 192 10.06 -12.06 0.85
C ALA A 192 9.27 -12.99 -0.06
N ASP A 193 8.66 -14.00 0.54
CA ASP A 193 7.79 -14.95 -0.17
C ASP A 193 6.56 -14.24 -0.69
N THR A 194 6.32 -14.42 -1.98
CA THR A 194 5.17 -13.86 -2.68
C THR A 194 4.53 -14.91 -3.55
N HIS A 195 3.31 -14.64 -4.00
CA HIS A 195 2.68 -15.42 -5.06
C HIS A 195 1.74 -14.53 -5.88
N MET A 196 1.22 -15.05 -6.99
CA MET A 196 0.07 -14.44 -7.67
C MET A 196 -0.99 -14.00 -6.65
N GLY A 197 -1.36 -12.71 -6.64
CA GLY A 197 -2.15 -12.08 -5.57
C GLY A 197 -1.41 -11.08 -4.71
N SER A 198 -0.10 -11.28 -4.52
CA SER A 198 0.77 -10.36 -3.78
C SER A 198 1.11 -9.10 -4.57
N SER A 199 0.83 -9.04 -5.88
CA SER A 199 1.00 -7.83 -6.68
C SER A 199 0.29 -6.64 -6.02
N GLY A 200 1.03 -5.57 -5.77
CA GLY A 200 0.57 -4.38 -5.08
C GLY A 200 0.81 -4.35 -3.57
N SER A 201 1.23 -5.46 -2.96
CA SER A 201 1.54 -5.53 -1.52
C SER A 201 2.55 -4.46 -1.09
N PRO A 202 2.37 -3.82 0.08
CA PRO A 202 3.39 -2.93 0.61
C PRO A 202 4.60 -3.73 1.07
N LEU A 203 5.79 -3.23 0.74
CA LEU A 203 7.03 -3.59 1.43
C LEU A 203 7.27 -2.55 2.51
N TYR A 204 7.24 -2.94 3.77
CA TYR A 204 7.25 -1.98 4.87
C TYR A 204 8.02 -2.44 6.09
N GLN A 205 8.27 -1.49 6.98
CA GLN A 205 8.75 -1.75 8.33
C GLN A 205 7.72 -1.24 9.34
N ASP A 206 7.46 -2.06 10.36
CA ASP A 206 6.76 -1.65 11.58
C ASP A 206 7.78 -1.08 12.56
N ARG A 207 7.53 0.14 13.04
CA ARG A 207 8.33 0.80 14.08
C ARG A 207 7.40 1.24 15.20
N GLN A 208 7.32 0.41 16.25
CA GLN A 208 6.53 0.72 17.44
C GLN A 208 5.05 0.99 17.11
N GLY A 209 4.48 0.25 16.15
CA GLY A 209 3.10 0.39 15.69
C GLY A 209 2.92 1.35 14.52
N ASP A 210 3.97 2.08 14.10
CA ASP A 210 3.92 2.91 12.90
C ASP A 210 4.44 2.17 11.67
N LEU A 211 3.65 2.18 10.61
CA LEU A 211 3.96 1.47 9.37
C LEU A 211 4.63 2.42 8.36
N PHE A 212 5.82 2.07 7.89
CA PHE A 212 6.56 2.83 6.88
C PHE A 212 6.79 1.99 5.63
N ALA A 213 6.10 2.32 4.54
CA ALA A 213 6.25 1.69 3.23
C ALA A 213 7.51 2.19 2.51
N TYR A 214 8.25 1.25 1.93
CA TYR A 214 9.44 1.48 1.09
C TYR A 214 9.15 1.20 -0.38
N GLY A 215 8.14 0.38 -0.69
CA GLY A 215 7.73 0.09 -2.05
C GLY A 215 6.41 -0.66 -2.13
N THR A 216 5.96 -0.89 -3.37
CA THR A 216 4.82 -1.76 -3.69
C THR A 216 5.31 -2.92 -4.54
N HIS A 217 5.01 -4.14 -4.11
CA HIS A 217 5.42 -5.36 -4.79
C HIS A 217 4.86 -5.40 -6.19
N ARG A 218 5.70 -5.75 -7.15
CA ARG A 218 5.35 -5.80 -8.58
C ARG A 218 5.32 -7.23 -9.08
N GLY A 219 6.31 -8.04 -8.70
CA GLY A 219 6.47 -9.42 -9.14
C GLY A 219 7.93 -9.78 -9.31
N GLY A 220 8.20 -10.88 -10.03
CA GLY A 220 9.55 -11.40 -10.27
C GLY A 220 9.62 -12.89 -9.98
N GLY A 221 10.84 -13.37 -9.74
CA GLY A 221 11.14 -14.72 -9.28
C GLY A 221 12.43 -14.64 -8.47
N CYS A 222 12.42 -15.19 -7.26
CA CYS A 222 13.35 -14.89 -6.17
C CYS A 222 14.79 -14.58 -6.64
N PRO A 223 15.28 -13.33 -6.49
CA PRO A 223 14.65 -12.24 -5.75
C PRO A 223 13.46 -11.57 -6.45
N ASN A 224 12.52 -11.09 -5.65
CA ASN A 224 11.35 -10.34 -6.09
C ASN A 224 11.67 -8.85 -6.24
N ILE A 225 10.84 -8.15 -7.03
CA ILE A 225 10.98 -6.72 -7.34
C ILE A 225 9.75 -5.94 -6.86
N ALA A 226 10.00 -4.75 -6.32
CA ALA A 226 8.98 -3.78 -5.95
C ALA A 226 9.30 -2.40 -6.55
N THR A 227 8.27 -1.67 -6.96
CA THR A 227 8.40 -0.24 -7.29
C THR A 227 8.70 0.52 -6.00
N SER A 228 9.78 1.31 -5.97
CA SER A 228 10.10 2.11 -4.79
C SER A 228 9.14 3.28 -4.62
N VAL A 229 8.74 3.58 -3.37
CA VAL A 229 8.00 4.81 -3.07
C VAL A 229 8.81 6.09 -3.37
N LEU A 230 10.13 5.97 -3.48
CA LEU A 230 11.03 7.06 -3.88
C LEU A 230 11.19 7.17 -5.40
N ASN A 231 10.46 6.37 -6.18
CA ASN A 231 10.36 6.59 -7.61
C ASN A 231 9.72 7.97 -7.87
N PRO A 232 10.36 8.87 -8.63
CA PRO A 232 9.86 10.25 -8.77
C PRO A 232 8.44 10.36 -9.34
N GLY A 233 8.08 9.49 -10.28
CA GLY A 233 6.74 9.47 -10.87
C GLY A 233 5.69 9.03 -9.85
N PHE A 234 6.00 7.99 -9.08
CA PHE A 234 5.11 7.49 -8.03
C PHE A 234 4.95 8.50 -6.88
N LEU A 235 6.07 9.06 -6.39
CA LEU A 235 6.05 10.05 -5.32
C LEU A 235 5.29 11.32 -5.72
N LYS A 236 5.46 11.78 -6.97
CA LYS A 236 4.70 12.89 -7.53
C LYS A 236 3.21 12.58 -7.57
N ALA A 237 2.81 11.39 -8.02
CA ALA A 237 1.40 10.99 -8.08
C ALA A 237 0.76 10.99 -6.68
N LEU A 238 1.44 10.46 -5.66
CA LEU A 238 0.98 10.52 -4.27
C LEU A 238 0.86 11.96 -3.76
N SER A 239 1.85 12.81 -4.05
CA SER A 239 1.89 14.20 -3.59
C SER A 239 0.88 15.11 -4.28
N GLN A 240 0.36 14.70 -5.44
CA GLN A 240 -0.57 15.46 -6.27
C GLN A 240 -1.91 14.73 -6.45
N ALA A 241 -2.20 13.72 -5.63
CA ALA A 241 -3.33 12.83 -5.82
C ALA A 241 -4.66 13.59 -5.89
N TRP A 242 -4.81 14.67 -5.12
CA TRP A 242 -5.98 15.56 -5.13
C TRP A 242 -6.03 16.57 -6.29
N GLY A 243 -5.17 16.40 -7.31
CA GLY A 243 -5.05 17.30 -8.46
C GLY A 243 -4.28 18.60 -8.16
N LYS A 244 -3.68 18.72 -6.98
CA LYS A 244 -2.99 19.93 -6.51
C LYS A 244 -1.73 19.58 -5.71
N PRO A 245 -0.70 20.44 -5.71
CA PRO A 245 0.41 20.31 -4.78
C PRO A 245 -0.09 20.33 -3.34
N THR A 246 0.35 19.34 -2.57
CA THR A 246 -0.05 19.14 -1.17
C THR A 246 1.17 19.24 -0.26
N VAL A 247 1.05 20.00 0.83
CA VAL A 247 2.02 20.03 1.94
C VAL A 247 1.56 19.05 3.00
N PHE A 248 2.45 18.20 3.48
CA PHE A 248 2.12 17.13 4.43
C PHE A 248 2.53 17.48 5.85
N VAL A 249 1.64 17.18 6.80
CA VAL A 249 1.87 17.32 8.24
C VAL A 249 1.63 15.96 8.90
N ASP A 250 2.62 15.50 9.65
CA ASP A 250 2.55 14.28 10.45
C ASP A 250 3.51 14.45 11.63
N TRP A 251 2.98 14.38 12.85
CA TRP A 251 3.77 14.57 14.07
C TRP A 251 4.91 13.56 14.22
N LYS A 252 4.82 12.40 13.56
CA LYS A 252 5.93 11.42 13.50
C LYS A 252 7.08 11.92 12.60
N GLY A 253 6.77 12.70 11.58
CA GLY A 253 7.73 13.25 10.63
C GLY A 253 8.41 12.21 9.72
N SER A 254 9.51 12.63 9.10
CA SER A 254 10.40 11.74 8.35
C SER A 254 11.15 10.76 9.25
N LEU A 255 11.55 9.63 8.67
CA LEU A 255 12.47 8.68 9.31
C LEU A 255 13.91 9.18 9.37
N SER A 256 14.29 10.09 8.48
CA SER A 256 15.64 10.65 8.40
C SER A 256 15.62 12.07 7.82
N GLY A 257 16.67 12.85 8.11
CA GLY A 257 16.82 14.21 7.58
C GLY A 257 15.76 15.19 8.06
N GLU A 258 15.78 16.39 7.49
CA GLU A 258 14.85 17.46 7.83
C GLU A 258 13.47 17.25 7.19
N ALA A 259 12.44 17.80 7.83
CA ALA A 259 11.11 17.85 7.26
C ALA A 259 11.04 18.93 6.16
N THR A 260 10.45 18.58 5.02
CA THR A 260 10.34 19.45 3.83
C THR A 260 8.90 19.77 3.44
N GLY A 261 7.93 19.15 4.12
CA GLY A 261 6.52 19.19 3.77
C GLY A 261 6.14 18.23 2.64
N GLY A 262 7.07 17.41 2.13
CA GLY A 262 6.78 16.29 1.22
C GLY A 262 6.09 15.12 1.92
N ILE A 263 5.45 14.21 1.16
CA ILE A 263 4.74 13.06 1.75
C ILE A 263 5.68 12.06 2.43
N GLU A 264 6.92 11.99 1.98
CA GLU A 264 8.02 11.20 2.54
C GLU A 264 8.77 11.92 3.67
N ALA A 265 8.62 13.25 3.76
CA ALA A 265 9.24 14.09 4.78
C ALA A 265 8.29 15.18 5.29
N PRO A 266 7.16 14.78 5.92
CA PRO A 266 6.13 15.70 6.36
C PRO A 266 6.62 16.58 7.51
N PHE A 267 6.05 17.77 7.63
CA PHE A 267 6.28 18.60 8.80
C PHE A 267 5.72 17.97 10.06
N ARG A 268 6.47 18.07 11.16
CA ARG A 268 6.04 17.56 12.47
C ARG A 268 5.02 18.46 13.17
N ALA A 269 4.86 19.69 12.68
CA ALA A 269 3.97 20.69 13.24
C ALA A 269 3.19 21.39 12.12
N LEU A 270 2.05 21.98 12.48
CA LEU A 270 1.18 22.66 11.53
C LEU A 270 1.74 24.01 11.06
N GLN A 271 2.43 24.77 11.92
CA GLN A 271 2.89 26.12 11.56
C GLN A 271 3.83 26.14 10.34
N PRO A 272 4.88 25.30 10.24
CA PRO A 272 5.72 25.26 9.04
C PRO A 272 4.95 24.96 7.76
N ALA A 273 3.90 24.13 7.85
CA ALA A 273 3.04 23.83 6.70
C ALA A 273 2.20 25.04 6.29
N LEU A 274 1.68 25.81 7.26
CA LEU A 274 0.97 27.07 6.99
C LEU A 274 1.89 28.10 6.35
N ASP A 275 3.13 28.21 6.80
CA ASP A 275 4.11 29.12 6.23
C ASP A 275 4.42 28.78 4.75
N GLN A 276 4.51 27.47 4.44
CA GLN A 276 4.85 26.98 3.10
C GLN A 276 3.67 26.90 2.12
N VAL A 277 2.45 26.58 2.58
CA VAL A 277 1.30 26.31 1.68
C VAL A 277 0.96 27.55 0.85
N LYS A 278 0.98 27.45 -0.48
CA LYS A 278 0.66 28.59 -1.36
C LYS A 278 -0.85 28.77 -1.53
N ARG A 279 -1.26 29.90 -2.15
CA ARG A 279 -2.66 30.15 -2.51
C ARG A 279 -3.22 28.98 -3.30
N ASP A 280 -4.44 28.55 -2.94
CA ASP A 280 -5.20 27.46 -3.54
C ASP A 280 -4.57 26.06 -3.47
N GLN A 281 -3.48 25.89 -2.70
CA GLN A 281 -2.87 24.59 -2.39
C GLN A 281 -3.55 23.91 -1.20
N GLU A 282 -3.08 22.69 -0.89
CA GLU A 282 -3.65 21.84 0.14
C GLU A 282 -2.60 21.52 1.22
N ILE A 283 -3.06 21.39 2.45
CA ILE A 283 -2.35 20.73 3.54
C ILE A 283 -3.06 19.40 3.80
N SER A 284 -2.33 18.29 3.72
CA SER A 284 -2.81 16.98 4.20
C SER A 284 -2.18 16.72 5.55
N ILE A 285 -3.01 16.54 6.57
CA ILE A 285 -2.55 16.36 7.94
C ILE A 285 -2.97 14.98 8.44
N ALA A 286 -2.00 14.23 8.96
CA ALA A 286 -2.23 12.91 9.53
C ALA A 286 -3.04 13.00 10.83
N PRO A 287 -3.84 11.97 11.17
CA PRO A 287 -4.49 11.86 12.48
C PRO A 287 -3.54 12.11 13.65
N GLY A 288 -4.02 12.80 14.68
CA GLY A 288 -3.24 13.04 15.88
C GLY A 288 -3.59 14.33 16.62
N ARG A 289 -2.81 14.61 17.66
CA ARG A 289 -2.90 15.83 18.46
C ARG A 289 -1.72 16.73 18.15
N TYR A 290 -2.01 17.95 17.71
CA TYR A 290 -1.02 18.95 17.32
C TYR A 290 -1.09 20.12 18.28
N ASN A 291 -0.08 20.24 19.12
CA ASN A 291 0.09 21.39 19.99
C ASN A 291 0.80 22.49 19.21
N VAL A 292 0.16 23.64 19.10
CA VAL A 292 0.69 24.79 18.36
C VAL A 292 0.82 25.98 19.31
N LYS A 293 1.98 26.62 19.26
CA LYS A 293 2.21 27.90 19.92
C LYS A 293 2.15 28.98 18.83
N ASP A 294 1.42 30.05 19.11
CA ASP A 294 1.32 31.22 18.22
C ASP A 294 0.91 30.85 16.79
N LEU A 295 -0.16 30.06 16.64
CA LEU A 295 -0.66 29.64 15.33
C LEU A 295 -1.03 30.85 14.48
N ARG A 296 -0.36 31.03 13.35
CA ARG A 296 -0.60 32.11 12.38
C ARG A 296 -1.22 31.53 11.13
N ILE A 297 -2.49 31.85 10.92
CA ILE A 297 -3.20 31.48 9.69
C ILE A 297 -2.81 32.50 8.60
N PRO A 298 -2.28 32.05 7.44
CA PRO A 298 -1.94 32.94 6.35
C PRO A 298 -3.17 33.69 5.82
N ASP A 299 -3.00 34.95 5.43
CA ASP A 299 -4.02 35.76 4.76
C ASP A 299 -4.11 35.39 3.25
N ARG A 300 -4.39 34.11 2.98
CA ARG A 300 -4.61 33.55 1.63
C ARG A 300 -5.47 32.30 1.73
N PRO A 301 -6.29 31.98 0.71
CA PRO A 301 -7.07 30.75 0.71
C PRO A 301 -6.18 29.53 0.52
N PHE A 302 -6.43 28.49 1.32
CA PHE A 302 -5.87 27.14 1.20
C PHE A 302 -6.89 26.13 1.76
N ARG A 303 -6.66 24.84 1.58
CA ARG A 303 -7.51 23.78 2.16
C ARG A 303 -6.71 22.90 3.11
N ILE A 304 -7.30 22.51 4.23
CA ILE A 304 -6.76 21.47 5.11
C ILE A 304 -7.60 20.20 4.88
N ARG A 305 -6.94 19.05 4.70
CA ARG A 305 -7.56 17.74 4.61
C ARG A 305 -7.04 16.84 5.72
N ALA A 306 -7.98 16.18 6.38
CA ALA A 306 -7.77 15.06 7.29
C ALA A 306 -8.29 13.80 6.56
N PRO A 307 -7.47 13.12 5.74
CA PRO A 307 -7.97 12.01 4.93
C PRO A 307 -8.44 10.81 5.78
N PHE A 308 -7.95 10.72 7.01
CA PHE A 308 -8.35 9.70 7.97
C PHE A 308 -8.52 10.33 9.35
N GLY A 309 -9.42 9.72 10.12
CA GLY A 309 -9.58 9.94 11.54
C GLY A 309 -9.76 11.38 11.98
N SER A 310 -9.49 11.57 13.27
CA SER A 310 -9.68 12.85 13.94
C SER A 310 -8.36 13.58 14.13
N ILE A 311 -8.43 14.90 14.01
CA ILE A 311 -7.31 15.80 14.25
C ILE A 311 -7.74 16.76 15.34
N SER A 312 -6.90 16.90 16.36
CA SER A 312 -7.08 17.91 17.39
C SER A 312 -5.93 18.90 17.31
N ILE A 313 -6.25 20.17 17.08
CA ILE A 313 -5.27 21.26 17.09
C ILE A 313 -5.51 22.04 18.38
N GLN A 314 -4.53 22.01 19.29
CA GLN A 314 -4.59 22.74 20.54
C GLN A 314 -3.65 23.94 20.47
N GLN A 315 -4.23 25.14 20.55
CA GLN A 315 -3.46 26.36 20.68
C GLN A 315 -3.19 26.63 22.15
N ASN A 316 -1.92 26.59 22.53
CA ASN A 316 -1.51 27.04 23.85
C ASN A 316 -1.40 28.57 23.80
N SER A 317 -2.43 29.27 24.27
CA SER A 317 -2.29 30.67 24.66
C SER A 317 -1.28 30.68 25.79
N GLY A 318 0.00 30.97 25.48
CA GLY A 318 0.96 31.24 26.54
C GLY A 318 0.32 32.23 27.49
N GLU A 319 0.26 31.91 28.78
CA GLU A 319 -0.23 32.85 29.78
C GLU A 319 0.46 34.19 29.51
N HIS A 320 -0.34 35.23 29.26
CA HIS A 320 0.13 36.59 29.42
C HIS A 320 0.45 36.74 30.91
N GLN A 321 1.69 36.43 31.29
CA GLN A 321 2.32 36.97 32.49
C GLN A 321 2.86 38.35 32.19
#